data_AF-D1ME26-F1
#
_entry.id   AF-D1ME26-F1
#
_cell.length_a   1.000
_cell.length_b   1.000
_cell.length_c   1.000
_cell.angle_alpha   90.00
_cell.angle_beta   90.00
_cell.angle_gamma   90.00
#
_symmetry.space_group_name_H-M   'P 1'
#
loop_
_entity.id
_entity.type
_entity.pdbx_description
1 polymer ?
#
loop_
_entity_poly.entity_id
_entity_poly.type
_entity_poly.pdbx_seq_one_letter_code
_entity_poly.pdbx_strand_id
1 'polypeptide(L)'
;MMFSSSLSVVEFYFLHRFPLPFAGYLIFISILAGFWGQCLVRKIVHVLKRASLIVFILSSVIFVSALTMGVVGTQKSISMINNHEYMGFLNFCE
;
A
#
# COMPACT_ATOMS: atom_id res chain seq x y z
N MET A 1 1.74 8.08 -17.54
CA MET A 1 2.66 6.93 -17.33
C MET A 1 1.84 5.68 -17.01
N MET A 2 1.34 4.95 -18.03
CA MET A 2 0.30 3.91 -17.88
C MET A 2 0.74 2.50 -18.32
N PHE A 3 2.03 2.31 -18.62
CA PHE A 3 2.51 1.09 -19.27
C PHE A 3 3.20 0.08 -18.34
N SER A 4 3.82 0.52 -17.24
CA SER A 4 4.51 -0.40 -16.32
C SER A 4 3.53 -1.21 -15.44
N SER A 5 2.47 -0.59 -14.94
CA SER A 5 1.49 -1.25 -14.07
C SER A 5 0.55 -2.22 -14.79
N SER A 6 0.33 -2.03 -16.09
CA SER A 6 -0.55 -2.89 -16.90
C SER A 6 0.15 -4.20 -17.31
N LEU A 7 1.46 -4.13 -17.57
CA LEU A 7 2.28 -5.30 -17.93
C LEU A 7 2.42 -6.30 -16.78
N SER A 8 2.58 -5.82 -15.54
CA SER A 8 2.68 -6.70 -14.38
C SER A 8 1.40 -7.48 -14.10
N VAL A 9 0.22 -6.89 -14.34
CA VAL A 9 -1.07 -7.59 -14.21
C VAL A 9 -1.18 -8.75 -15.21
N VAL A 10 -0.67 -8.58 -16.44
CA VAL A 10 -0.64 -9.64 -17.46
C VAL A 10 0.33 -10.75 -17.07
N GLU A 11 1.50 -10.42 -16.50
CA GLU A 11 2.42 -11.43 -15.94
C GLU A 11 1.79 -12.23 -14.79
N PHE A 12 1.12 -11.55 -13.84
CA PHE A 12 0.45 -12.22 -12.72
C PHE A 12 -0.73 -13.10 -13.17
N TYR A 13 -1.39 -12.73 -14.26
CA TYR A 13 -2.41 -13.54 -14.91
C TYR A 13 -1.80 -14.81 -15.53
N PHE A 14 -0.66 -14.70 -16.22
CA PHE A 14 0.03 -15.84 -16.84
C PHE A 14 0.63 -16.81 -15.81
N LEU A 15 1.08 -16.31 -14.65
CA LEU A 15 1.58 -17.14 -13.53
C LEU A 15 0.46 -17.86 -12.75
N HIS A 16 -0.82 -17.68 -13.13
CA HIS A 16 -2.01 -18.30 -12.51
C HIS A 16 -2.07 -18.13 -10.98
N ARG A 17 -1.40 -17.11 -10.45
CA ARG A 17 -1.23 -16.88 -9.00
C ARG A 17 -2.38 -16.09 -8.41
N PHE A 18 -3.15 -15.40 -9.25
CA PHE A 18 -4.25 -14.54 -8.85
C PHE A 18 -5.60 -15.05 -9.37
N PRO A 19 -6.55 -15.43 -8.51
CA PRO A 19 -7.91 -15.75 -8.92
C PRO A 19 -8.59 -14.50 -9.53
N LEU A 20 -9.01 -14.61 -10.80
CA LEU A 20 -9.75 -13.61 -11.56
C LEU A 20 -10.84 -12.82 -10.79
N PRO A 21 -11.72 -13.44 -9.97
CA PRO A 21 -12.77 -12.69 -9.27
C PRO A 21 -12.23 -11.68 -8.25
N PHE A 22 -11.11 -12.00 -7.58
CA PHE A 22 -10.49 -11.08 -6.63
C PHE A 22 -9.85 -9.89 -7.33
N ALA A 23 -9.29 -10.07 -8.53
CA ALA A 23 -8.75 -8.97 -9.32
C ALA A 23 -9.84 -7.96 -9.69
N GLY A 24 -10.99 -8.43 -10.18
CA GLY A 24 -12.13 -7.57 -10.50
C GLY A 24 -12.65 -6.80 -9.27
N TYR A 25 -12.75 -7.47 -8.12
CA TYR A 25 -13.16 -6.85 -6.86
C TYR A 25 -12.18 -5.75 -6.40
N LEU A 26 -10.88 -6.00 -6.45
CA LEU A 26 -9.85 -5.02 -6.08
C LEU A 26 -9.80 -3.83 -7.04
N ILE A 27 -10.01 -4.06 -8.34
CA ILE A 27 -10.12 -3.00 -9.34
C ILE A 27 -11.32 -2.09 -9.01
N PHE A 28 -12.48 -2.69 -8.72
CA PHE A 28 -13.68 -1.94 -8.38
C PHE A 28 -13.49 -1.08 -7.12
N ILE A 29 -12.92 -1.65 -6.06
CA ILE A 29 -12.57 -0.91 -4.83
C ILE A 29 -11.60 0.22 -5.14
N SER A 30 -10.59 0.00 -5.99
CA SER A 30 -9.59 1.02 -6.33
C SER A 30 -10.22 2.21 -7.06
N ILE A 31 -11.16 1.95 -7.98
CA ILE A 31 -11.90 3.00 -8.68
C ILE A 31 -12.74 3.83 -7.70
N LEU A 32 -13.47 3.17 -6.82
CA LEU A 32 -14.28 3.82 -5.77
C LEU A 32 -13.42 4.68 -4.84
N ALA A 33 -12.31 4.11 -4.35
CA ALA A 33 -11.38 4.81 -3.48
C ALA A 33 -10.74 6.02 -4.18
N GLY A 34 -10.36 5.88 -5.46
CA GLY A 34 -9.83 6.98 -6.26
C GLY A 34 -10.86 8.09 -6.47
N PHE A 35 -12.10 7.73 -6.77
CA PHE A 35 -13.19 8.69 -6.92
C PHE A 35 -13.44 9.47 -5.62
N TRP A 36 -13.55 8.76 -4.50
CA TRP A 36 -13.78 9.38 -3.19
C TRP A 36 -12.59 10.23 -2.73
N GLY A 37 -11.37 9.75 -2.95
CA GLY A 37 -10.13 10.44 -2.62
C GLY A 37 -10.02 11.77 -3.36
N GLN A 38 -10.29 11.79 -4.67
CA GLN A 38 -10.26 13.03 -5.45
C GLN A 38 -11.36 14.02 -5.02
N CYS A 39 -12.57 13.56 -4.74
CA CYS A 39 -13.66 14.40 -4.23
C CYS A 39 -13.30 15.03 -2.87
N LEU A 40 -12.74 14.25 -1.94
CA LEU A 40 -12.28 14.71 -0.64
C LEU A 40 -11.15 15.74 -0.78
N VAL A 41 -10.12 15.43 -1.56
CA VAL A 41 -8.99 16.33 -1.78
C VAL A 41 -9.46 17.64 -2.40
N ARG A 42 -10.35 17.61 -3.40
CA ARG A 42 -10.90 18.82 -4.02
C ARG A 42 -11.71 19.66 -3.03
N LYS A 43 -12.48 19.03 -2.15
CA LYS A 43 -13.26 19.73 -1.11
C LYS A 43 -12.34 20.38 -0.06
N ILE A 44 -11.30 19.67 0.38
CA ILE A 44 -10.31 20.17 1.35
C ILE A 44 -9.51 21.34 0.76
N VAL A 45 -9.06 21.22 -0.50
CA VAL A 45 -8.33 22.29 -1.19
C VAL A 45 -9.20 23.55 -1.34
N HIS A 46 -10.49 23.40 -1.66
CA HIS A 46 -11.40 24.54 -1.81
C HIS A 46 -11.65 25.27 -0.48
N VAL A 47 -11.79 24.53 0.63
CA VAL A 47 -12.04 25.14 1.95
C VAL A 47 -10.84 25.93 2.46
N LEU A 48 -9.60 25.52 2.17
CA LEU A 48 -8.42 26.06 2.85
C LEU A 48 -7.46 26.92 2.00
N LYS A 49 -7.59 26.98 0.66
CA LYS A 49 -6.93 27.93 -0.29
C LYS A 49 -5.40 28.19 -0.18
N ARG A 50 -4.65 27.54 0.72
CA ARG A 50 -3.20 27.76 0.93
C ARG A 50 -2.35 26.57 0.46
N ALA A 51 -1.20 26.88 -0.14
CA ALA A 51 -0.23 25.91 -0.63
C ALA A 51 0.39 25.02 0.47
N SER A 52 0.50 25.53 1.71
CA SER A 52 1.05 24.78 2.85
C SER A 52 0.26 23.51 3.19
N LEU A 53 -1.01 23.43 2.77
CA LEU A 53 -1.87 22.30 3.10
C LEU A 53 -1.53 21.03 2.34
N ILE A 54 -1.02 21.15 1.11
CA ILE A 54 -0.60 20.00 0.30
C ILE A 54 0.54 19.26 1.02
N VAL A 55 1.49 20.02 1.57
CA VAL A 55 2.62 19.49 2.33
C VAL A 55 2.15 18.81 3.62
N PHE A 56 1.16 19.40 4.30
CA PHE A 56 0.57 18.81 5.50
C PHE A 56 -0.15 17.47 5.23
N ILE A 57 -0.92 17.39 4.15
CA ILE A 57 -1.56 16.14 3.74
C ILE A 57 -0.50 15.11 3.36
N LEU A 58 0.51 15.50 2.57
CA LEU A 58 1.59 14.62 2.15
C LEU A 58 2.34 14.03 3.34
N SER A 59 2.71 14.86 4.33
CA SER A 59 3.40 14.39 5.53
C SER A 59 2.52 13.48 6.39
N SER A 60 1.22 13.79 6.53
CA SER A 60 0.28 12.96 7.27
C SER A 60 0.13 11.56 6.66
N VAL A 61 0.04 11.45 5.33
CA VAL A 61 -0.07 10.16 4.63
C VAL A 61 1.20 9.34 4.80
N ILE A 62 2.38 9.97 4.69
CA ILE A 62 3.67 9.31 4.92
C ILE A 62 3.77 8.81 6.37
N PHE A 63 3.37 9.63 7.33
CA PHE A 63 3.41 9.29 8.75
C PHE A 63 2.50 8.09 9.08
N VAL A 64 1.26 8.09 8.60
CA VAL A 64 0.32 6.98 8.78
C VAL A 64 0.83 5.70 8.11
N SER A 65 1.45 5.81 6.93
CA SER A 65 2.04 4.66 6.22
C SER A 65 3.21 4.05 7.01
N ALA A 66 4.11 4.90 7.52
CA ALA A 66 5.24 4.47 8.33
C ALA A 66 4.80 3.80 9.64
N LEU A 67 3.81 4.38 10.33
CA LEU A 67 3.22 3.77 11.52
C LEU A 67 2.60 2.40 11.23
N THR A 68 1.81 2.29 10.16
CA THR A 68 1.13 1.03 9.81
C THR A 68 2.15 -0.06 9.49
N MET A 69 3.16 0.26 8.67
CA MET A 69 4.21 -0.70 8.30
C MET A 69 5.11 -1.05 9.50
N GLY A 70 5.41 -0.08 10.37
CA GLY A 70 6.16 -0.31 11.60
C GLY A 70 5.42 -1.22 12.59
N VAL A 71 4.12 -1.01 12.80
CA VAL A 71 3.30 -1.82 13.72
C VAL A 71 3.10 -3.24 13.19
N VAL A 72 2.70 -3.39 11.92
CA VAL A 72 2.51 -4.72 11.32
C VAL A 72 3.84 -5.46 11.22
N GLY A 73 4.92 -4.76 10.87
CA GLY A 73 6.27 -5.32 10.81
C GLY A 73 6.74 -5.82 12.17
N THR A 74 6.61 -5.00 13.22
CA THR A 74 7.00 -5.40 14.59
C THR A 74 6.16 -6.56 15.11
N GLN A 75 4.85 -6.58 14.88
CA GLN A 75 4.00 -7.73 15.24
C GLN A 75 4.43 -9.01 14.51
N LYS A 76 4.73 -8.92 13.21
CA LYS A 76 5.20 -10.05 12.42
C LYS A 76 6.56 -10.55 12.95
N SER A 77 7.49 -9.64 13.25
CA SER A 77 8.79 -9.97 13.82
C SER A 77 8.67 -10.69 15.17
N ILE A 78 7.83 -10.19 16.09
CA ILE A 78 7.60 -10.83 17.39
C ILE A 78 6.99 -12.23 17.22
N SER A 79 6.01 -12.38 16.32
CA SER A 79 5.40 -13.68 16.02
C SER A 79 6.42 -14.67 15.45
N MET A 80 7.36 -14.23 14.62
CA MET A 80 8.39 -15.10 14.05
C MET A 80 9.43 -15.51 15.11
N ILE A 81 9.78 -14.59 16.03
CA ILE A 81 10.63 -14.88 17.20
C ILE A 81 10.01 -15.94 18.10
N ASN A 82 8.73 -15.81 18.42
CA ASN A 82 8.04 -16.75 19.33
C ASN A 82 7.86 -18.15 18.72
N ASN A 83 7.71 -18.25 17.40
CA ASN A 83 7.59 -19.53 16.70
C ASN A 83 8.94 -20.16 16.32
N HIS A 84 10.07 -19.60 16.76
CA HIS A 84 11.42 -20.04 16.39
C HIS A 84 11.63 -20.21 14.88
N GLU A 85 10.97 -19.38 14.07
CA GLU A 85 11.11 -19.44 12.62
C GLU A 85 12.30 -18.62 12.13
N TYR A 86 12.89 -19.08 11.03
CA TYR A 86 14.06 -18.46 10.42
C TYR A 86 13.74 -17.02 10.00
N MET A 87 14.41 -16.04 10.59
CA MET A 87 14.14 -14.60 10.36
C MET A 87 14.75 -14.05 9.07
N GLY A 88 15.20 -14.92 8.16
CA GLY A 88 15.85 -14.52 6.92
C GLY A 88 17.31 -14.06 7.08
N PHE A 89 17.90 -14.18 8.27
CA PHE A 89 19.34 -14.06 8.45
C PHE A 89 20.00 -15.40 8.07
N LEU A 90 20.76 -15.42 6.97
CA LEU A 90 21.71 -16.50 6.70
C LEU A 90 22.64 -16.61 7.92
N ASN A 91 22.93 -17.85 8.33
CA ASN A 91 23.84 -18.08 9.45
C ASN A 91 25.23 -17.60 9.01
N PHE A 92 25.72 -16.50 9.57
CA PHE A 92 27.05 -15.97 9.24
C PHE A 92 28.18 -16.79 9.88
N CYS A 93 27.84 -17.83 10.64
CA CYS A 93 28.79 -18.83 11.14
C CYS A 93 28.52 -20.18 10.48
N GLU A 94 29.21 -20.42 9.36
CA GLU A 94 29.88 -21.71 9.13
C GLU A 94 31.39 -21.46 9.16
#